data_AF-A0A6A3FWI9-F1
#
_entry.id   AF-A0A6A3FWI9-F1
#
_cell.length_a   1.000
_cell.length_b   1.000
_cell.length_c   1.000
_cell.angle_alpha   90.00
_cell.angle_beta   90.00
_cell.angle_gamma   90.00
#
_symmetry.space_group_name_H-M   'P 1'
#
loop_
_entity.id
_entity.type
_entity.pdbx_description
1 polymer ?
#
loop_
_entity_poly.entity_id
_entity_poly.type
_entity_poly.pdbx_seq_one_letter_code
_entity_poly.pdbx_strand_id
1 'polypeptide(L)'
;MKLALHLTLGSIAFAHADYNTPSSSSSDCSFACSDLLQPVCGSDGMTYPNECFLSLADCNSSEAVTKAYDGACSTPETTTSSNESSTEGSGYPTCSDVCPMIYMPVCGSDSVTYSNECTLAFAQCKSGGTITKVSDGECPGSYPSTESSEAGSESTGCSEVCIEILKPVCGSDGVTYPNSCFLGIAQCKDPSVTQASEGACPTSGGSYASSTNSTDSSEETTPVDSETSSASSSTSTSCPDICTAIYAPVCGSDGVTYASECKLDVACCKNPDLHITKVYDGVCSSECKTQL
;
A
#
# COMPACT_ATOMS: atom_id res chain seq x y z
N MET A 1 -0.43 -71.54 41.42
CA MET A 1 -0.91 -71.30 40.05
C MET A 1 -1.24 -69.82 39.92
N LYS A 2 -0.38 -69.01 39.31
CA LYS A 2 -0.63 -67.59 39.05
C LYS A 2 -1.43 -67.50 37.75
N LEU A 3 -2.70 -67.11 37.86
CA LEU A 3 -3.58 -66.87 36.71
C LEU A 3 -3.25 -65.48 36.16
N ALA A 4 -2.59 -65.42 35.00
CA ALA A 4 -2.33 -64.16 34.30
C ALA A 4 -3.58 -63.78 33.50
N LEU A 5 -4.28 -62.75 33.96
CA LEU A 5 -5.39 -62.11 33.24
C LEU A 5 -4.77 -61.11 32.26
N HIS A 6 -4.63 -61.50 30.99
CA HIS A 6 -4.23 -60.60 29.92
C HIS A 6 -5.38 -59.65 29.57
N LEU A 7 -5.31 -58.40 30.03
CA LEU A 7 -6.10 -57.31 29.46
C LEU A 7 -5.46 -56.92 28.12
N THR A 8 -6.12 -57.22 27.02
CA THR A 8 -5.79 -56.64 25.71
C THR A 8 -6.41 -55.25 25.63
N LEU A 9 -5.59 -54.22 25.80
CA LEU A 9 -5.93 -52.86 25.42
C LEU A 9 -5.95 -52.81 23.88
N GLY A 10 -7.14 -52.79 23.30
CA GLY A 10 -7.34 -52.52 21.88
C GLY A 10 -6.95 -51.08 21.59
N SER A 11 -5.94 -50.88 20.74
CA SER A 11 -5.54 -49.57 20.23
C SER A 11 -6.67 -49.02 19.36
N ILE A 12 -7.39 -48.01 19.86
CA ILE A 12 -8.26 -47.18 19.03
C ILE A 12 -7.33 -46.27 18.23
N ALA A 13 -7.14 -46.58 16.94
CA ALA A 13 -6.49 -45.67 16.01
C ALA A 13 -7.46 -44.52 15.75
N PHE A 14 -7.15 -43.34 16.31
CA PHE A 14 -7.77 -42.10 15.90
C PHE A 14 -7.25 -41.78 14.50
N ALA A 15 -8.11 -41.96 13.49
CA ALA A 15 -7.87 -41.39 12.17
C ALA A 15 -7.95 -39.86 12.30
N HIS A 16 -6.80 -39.21 12.40
CA HIS A 16 -6.71 -37.79 12.06
C HIS A 16 -6.76 -37.70 10.54
N ALA A 17 -7.69 -36.89 10.04
CA ALA A 17 -7.77 -36.55 8.64
C ALA A 17 -6.52 -35.76 8.26
N ASP A 18 -5.57 -36.43 7.61
CA ASP A 18 -4.46 -35.78 6.94
C ASP A 18 -5.02 -34.97 5.77
N TYR A 19 -5.09 -33.66 5.96
CA TYR A 19 -5.36 -32.72 4.88
C TYR A 19 -4.12 -32.68 3.98
N ASN A 20 -4.32 -33.05 2.71
CA ASN A 20 -3.36 -33.03 1.59
C ASN A 20 -2.25 -34.09 1.58
N THR A 21 -2.63 -35.33 1.25
CA THR A 21 -1.77 -36.21 0.45
C THR A 21 -2.10 -36.04 -1.04
N PRO A 22 -1.21 -35.52 -1.90
CA PRO A 22 -1.44 -35.58 -3.34
C PRO A 22 -1.08 -36.99 -3.84
N SER A 23 -2.12 -37.77 -4.12
CA SER A 23 -2.02 -39.02 -4.85
C SER A 23 -1.67 -38.73 -6.31
N SER A 24 -0.46 -39.11 -6.70
CA SER A 24 0.00 -39.56 -8.02
C SER A 24 -0.74 -39.08 -9.29
N SER A 25 0.06 -38.49 -10.20
CA SER A 25 -0.12 -38.36 -11.66
C SER A 25 -0.67 -37.05 -12.25
N SER A 26 -0.05 -35.92 -11.90
CA SER A 26 0.15 -34.86 -12.89
C SER A 26 1.50 -34.21 -12.67
N SER A 27 2.33 -34.23 -13.70
CA SER A 27 3.61 -33.55 -13.84
C SER A 27 3.44 -32.02 -13.91
N ASP A 28 2.56 -31.45 -13.10
CA ASP A 28 2.19 -30.05 -13.17
C ASP A 28 2.43 -29.40 -11.81
N CYS A 29 3.63 -28.83 -11.68
CA CYS A 29 4.10 -28.10 -10.52
C CYS A 29 3.52 -26.68 -10.50
N SER A 30 2.19 -26.60 -10.64
CA SER A 30 1.47 -25.34 -10.76
C SER A 30 0.58 -25.15 -9.55
N PHE A 31 1.17 -24.63 -8.48
CA PHE A 31 0.45 -24.17 -7.30
C PHE A 31 0.97 -22.80 -6.86
N ALA A 32 0.05 -21.99 -6.34
CA ALA A 32 0.37 -20.64 -5.90
C ALA A 32 0.94 -20.65 -4.47
N CYS A 33 2.01 -19.89 -4.26
CA CYS A 33 2.58 -19.66 -2.94
C CYS A 33 2.19 -18.27 -2.43
N SER A 34 1.93 -18.16 -1.13
CA SER A 34 1.75 -16.87 -0.46
C SER A 34 3.09 -16.13 -0.33
N ASP A 35 3.07 -14.80 -0.39
CA ASP A 35 4.26 -13.96 -0.19
C ASP A 35 4.70 -13.81 1.27
N LEU A 36 4.20 -14.67 2.18
CA LEU A 36 4.61 -14.66 3.57
C LEU A 36 6.07 -15.14 3.69
N LEU A 37 6.97 -14.24 4.12
CA LEU A 37 8.38 -14.58 4.33
C LEU A 37 8.59 -15.37 5.63
N GLN A 38 8.91 -16.65 5.49
CA GLN A 38 9.34 -17.56 6.56
C GLN A 38 10.47 -18.43 5.99
N PRO A 39 11.70 -17.88 5.88
CA PRO A 39 12.74 -18.47 5.05
C PRO A 39 13.13 -19.88 5.50
N VAL A 40 13.48 -20.74 4.55
CA VAL A 40 13.98 -22.10 4.79
C VAL A 40 15.21 -22.37 3.93
N CYS A 41 16.15 -23.15 4.46
CA CYS A 41 17.34 -23.60 3.73
C CYS A 41 17.04 -24.94 3.07
N GLY A 42 17.27 -25.04 1.76
CA GLY A 42 17.19 -26.30 1.02
C GLY A 42 18.46 -27.14 1.14
N SER A 43 18.34 -28.43 0.86
CA SER A 43 19.47 -29.37 0.80
C SER A 43 20.43 -29.08 -0.35
N ASP A 44 20.01 -28.25 -1.30
CA ASP A 44 20.81 -27.70 -2.39
C ASP A 44 21.61 -26.45 -1.98
N GLY A 45 21.48 -26.00 -0.72
CA GLY A 45 22.16 -24.82 -0.20
C GLY A 45 21.49 -23.50 -0.59
N MET A 46 20.29 -23.53 -1.18
CA MET A 46 19.53 -22.35 -1.57
C MET A 46 18.53 -21.96 -0.48
N THR A 47 18.37 -20.65 -0.26
CA THR A 47 17.35 -20.11 0.65
C THR A 47 16.06 -19.86 -0.10
N TYR A 48 14.95 -20.44 0.37
CA TYR A 48 13.62 -20.23 -0.18
C TYR A 48 12.82 -19.26 0.69
N PRO A 49 11.97 -18.38 0.11
CA PRO A 49 11.17 -17.41 0.87
C PRO A 49 10.27 -18.03 1.93
N ASN A 50 9.74 -19.22 1.64
CA ASN A 50 9.02 -20.08 2.58
C ASN A 50 8.97 -21.53 2.07
N GLU A 51 8.38 -22.42 2.87
CA GLU A 51 8.28 -23.85 2.60
C GLU A 51 7.46 -24.20 1.35
N CYS A 52 6.51 -23.35 0.95
CA CYS A 52 5.79 -23.51 -0.32
C CYS A 52 6.74 -23.35 -1.51
N PHE A 53 7.58 -22.32 -1.50
CA PHE A 53 8.57 -22.09 -2.56
C PHE A 53 9.64 -23.20 -2.62
N LEU A 54 10.01 -23.79 -1.47
CA LEU A 54 10.88 -24.97 -1.44
C LEU A 54 10.21 -26.17 -2.10
N SER A 55 8.94 -26.43 -1.78
CA SER A 55 8.17 -27.53 -2.37
C SER A 55 7.96 -27.36 -3.88
N LEU A 56 7.79 -26.11 -4.33
CA LEU A 56 7.67 -25.78 -5.75
C LEU A 56 8.99 -26.03 -6.48
N ALA A 57 10.12 -25.73 -5.84
CA ALA A 57 11.45 -26.00 -6.40
C ALA A 57 11.74 -27.49 -6.48
N ASP A 58 11.42 -28.27 -5.44
CA ASP A 58 11.53 -29.74 -5.44
C ASP A 58 10.70 -30.35 -6.58
N CYS A 59 9.45 -29.92 -6.74
CA CYS A 59 8.57 -30.39 -7.80
C CYS A 59 9.14 -30.11 -9.21
N ASN A 60 9.72 -28.92 -9.42
CA ASN A 60 10.27 -28.50 -10.70
C ASN A 60 11.69 -29.02 -10.97
N SER A 61 12.34 -29.63 -9.98
CA SER A 61 13.72 -30.09 -10.06
C SER A 61 13.81 -31.54 -10.54
N SER A 62 14.90 -31.86 -11.25
CA SER A 62 15.25 -33.24 -11.57
C SER A 62 15.92 -33.98 -10.39
N GLU A 63 16.40 -33.23 -9.40
CA GLU A 63 17.02 -33.72 -8.17
C GLU A 63 16.17 -33.33 -6.96
N ALA A 64 16.00 -34.25 -6.00
CA ALA A 64 15.19 -34.00 -4.82
C ALA A 64 15.79 -32.87 -3.96
N VAL A 65 15.01 -31.82 -3.71
CA VAL A 65 15.37 -30.70 -2.85
C VAL A 65 14.51 -30.77 -1.59
N THR A 66 15.16 -31.07 -0.46
CA THR A 66 14.49 -31.18 0.84
C THR A 66 14.86 -30.02 1.74
N LYS A 67 14.06 -29.72 2.76
CA LYS A 67 14.43 -28.72 3.76
C LYS A 67 15.61 -29.22 4.60
N ALA A 68 16.72 -28.49 4.57
CA ALA A 68 17.87 -28.71 5.44
C ALA A 68 17.58 -28.20 6.87
N TYR A 69 17.11 -26.96 7.00
CA TYR A 69 16.70 -26.35 8.28
C TYR A 69 15.87 -25.07 8.06
N ASP A 70 15.16 -24.63 9.10
CA ASP A 70 14.41 -23.37 9.07
C ASP A 70 15.36 -22.16 9.19
N GLY A 71 15.07 -21.09 8.45
CA GLY A 71 15.94 -19.92 8.30
C GLY A 71 16.70 -19.91 6.96
N ALA A 72 17.42 -18.83 6.69
CA ALA A 72 18.27 -18.74 5.51
C ALA A 72 19.46 -19.72 5.63
N CYS A 73 19.92 -20.25 4.49
CA CYS A 73 21.14 -21.03 4.44
C CYS A 73 22.30 -20.19 4.97
N SER A 74 23.06 -20.81 5.87
CA SER A 74 24.28 -20.27 6.43
C SER A 74 25.29 -20.32 5.31
N THR A 75 25.63 -19.17 4.74
CA THR A 75 26.90 -19.07 4.04
C THR A 75 27.99 -19.46 5.04
N PRO A 76 29.06 -20.16 4.62
CA PRO A 76 30.24 -20.27 5.47
C PRO A 76 30.62 -18.85 5.86
N GLU A 77 30.46 -18.55 7.15
CA GLU A 77 30.41 -17.18 7.63
C GLU A 77 31.71 -16.44 7.30
N THR A 78 31.58 -15.25 6.73
CA THR A 78 32.50 -14.16 7.11
C THR A 78 31.99 -13.59 8.43
N THR A 79 32.18 -14.34 9.51
CA THR A 79 32.18 -13.78 10.86
C THR A 79 33.46 -13.00 11.03
N THR A 80 33.42 -11.67 10.96
CA THR A 80 33.92 -10.87 12.09
C THR A 80 33.35 -9.46 12.02
N SER A 81 32.64 -9.12 13.09
CA SER A 81 32.55 -7.76 13.58
C SER A 81 33.96 -7.25 13.91
N SER A 82 34.22 -5.97 13.64
CA SER A 82 35.38 -5.17 14.07
C SER A 82 36.80 -5.58 13.62
N ASN A 83 37.34 -4.78 12.70
CA ASN A 83 38.75 -4.55 12.34
C ASN A 83 39.55 -5.63 11.57
N GLU A 84 40.34 -5.10 10.63
CA GLU A 84 41.48 -5.70 9.90
C GLU A 84 41.11 -6.49 8.62
N SER A 85 41.20 -5.90 7.42
CA SER A 85 42.39 -5.56 6.60
C SER A 85 43.07 -6.76 5.93
N SER A 86 42.94 -6.76 4.58
CA SER A 86 43.86 -7.30 3.54
C SER A 86 44.01 -8.83 3.44
N THR A 87 44.06 -9.50 2.29
CA THR A 87 44.20 -9.17 0.84
C THR A 87 44.05 -10.54 0.12
N GLU A 88 43.51 -10.66 -1.09
CA GLU A 88 44.19 -10.27 -2.34
C GLU A 88 43.19 -9.92 -3.46
N GLY A 89 43.47 -8.82 -4.18
CA GLY A 89 42.86 -8.52 -5.48
C GLY A 89 42.09 -7.20 -5.56
N SER A 90 42.80 -6.08 -5.46
CA SER A 90 42.33 -4.68 -5.57
C SER A 90 41.55 -4.14 -4.37
N GLY A 91 42.20 -3.25 -3.62
CA GLY A 91 41.64 -2.58 -2.46
C GLY A 91 40.59 -1.56 -2.84
N TYR A 92 39.33 -1.89 -2.61
CA TYR A 92 38.27 -0.95 -2.28
C TYR A 92 37.25 -1.71 -1.44
N PRO A 93 36.76 -1.20 -0.30
CA PRO A 93 35.61 -1.79 0.36
C PRO A 93 34.44 -1.76 -0.64
N THR A 94 34.05 -2.93 -1.15
CA THR A 94 32.91 -3.04 -2.04
C THR A 94 31.65 -2.78 -1.21
N CYS A 95 31.14 -1.56 -1.29
CA CYS A 95 29.87 -1.21 -0.67
C CYS A 95 28.77 -2.05 -1.34
N SER A 96 28.12 -2.93 -0.58
CA SER A 96 27.00 -3.73 -1.07
C SER A 96 25.77 -2.85 -1.24
N ASP A 97 25.19 -2.84 -2.44
CA ASP A 97 24.01 -2.05 -2.82
C ASP A 97 22.69 -2.82 -2.67
N VAL A 98 22.75 -4.05 -2.14
CA VAL A 98 21.58 -4.89 -1.95
C VAL A 98 20.87 -4.47 -0.66
N CYS A 99 19.78 -3.72 -0.81
CA CYS A 99 18.95 -3.29 0.31
C CYS A 99 17.50 -3.77 0.18
N PRO A 100 16.84 -4.10 1.31
CA PRO A 100 15.41 -4.37 1.32
C PRO A 100 14.63 -3.11 0.93
N MET A 101 13.50 -3.29 0.25
CA MET A 101 12.60 -2.19 -0.16
C MET A 101 11.69 -1.70 0.98
N ILE A 102 12.02 -2.02 2.23
CA ILE A 102 11.26 -1.58 3.41
C ILE A 102 11.52 -0.10 3.67
N TYR A 103 10.47 0.71 3.75
CA TYR A 103 10.59 2.14 3.99
C TYR A 103 10.51 2.44 5.49
N MET A 104 11.67 2.75 6.08
CA MET A 104 11.86 3.17 7.48
C MET A 104 12.92 4.27 7.48
N PRO A 105 12.55 5.53 7.16
CA PRO A 105 13.50 6.54 6.76
C PRO A 105 14.46 6.94 7.88
N VAL A 106 15.67 7.33 7.51
CA VAL A 106 16.70 7.88 8.41
C VAL A 106 17.35 9.11 7.78
N CYS A 107 17.71 10.08 8.61
CA CYS A 107 18.39 11.30 8.16
C CYS A 107 19.90 11.12 8.23
N GLY A 108 20.60 11.35 7.12
CA GLY A 108 22.06 11.40 7.07
C GLY A 108 22.63 12.76 7.45
N SER A 109 23.92 12.79 7.81
CA SER A 109 24.67 14.02 8.14
C SER A 109 24.93 14.91 6.93
N ASP A 110 24.66 14.41 5.73
CA ASP A 110 24.61 15.11 4.46
C ASP A 110 23.23 15.75 4.17
N SER A 111 22.30 15.70 5.12
CA SER A 111 20.92 16.19 4.98
C SER A 111 20.08 15.43 3.94
N VAL A 112 20.50 14.20 3.59
CA VAL A 112 19.75 13.32 2.69
C VAL A 112 18.90 12.35 3.52
N THR A 113 17.62 12.24 3.15
CA THR A 113 16.74 11.18 3.67
C THR A 113 17.04 9.87 2.95
N TYR A 114 17.44 8.86 3.70
CA TYR A 114 17.66 7.51 3.21
C TYR A 114 16.43 6.65 3.50
N SER A 115 15.96 5.87 2.51
CA SER A 115 14.75 5.05 2.61
C SER A 115 14.77 4.06 3.78
N ASN A 116 15.96 3.62 4.16
CA ASN A 116 16.23 2.83 5.37
C ASN A 116 17.72 2.85 5.75
N GLU A 117 18.02 2.27 6.92
CA GLU A 117 19.38 2.13 7.46
C GLU A 117 20.35 1.47 6.47
N CYS A 118 19.90 0.49 5.66
CA CYS A 118 20.76 -0.16 4.67
C CYS A 118 21.22 0.84 3.60
N THR A 119 20.30 1.65 3.07
CA THR A 119 20.64 2.66 2.07
C THR A 119 21.56 3.75 2.63
N LEU A 120 21.44 4.10 3.92
CA LEU A 120 22.38 4.99 4.61
C LEU A 120 23.77 4.33 4.77
N ALA A 121 23.83 3.07 5.19
CA ALA A 121 25.09 2.34 5.35
C ALA A 121 25.86 2.19 4.03
N PHE A 122 25.14 1.98 2.91
CA PHE A 122 25.73 2.00 1.58
C PHE A 122 26.36 3.36 1.25
N ALA A 123 25.65 4.46 1.51
CA ALA A 123 26.16 5.81 1.29
C ALA A 123 27.33 6.17 2.23
N GLN A 124 27.27 5.75 3.49
CA GLN A 124 28.38 5.84 4.43
C GLN A 124 29.61 5.12 3.89
N CYS A 125 29.46 3.89 3.38
CA CYS A 125 30.56 3.16 2.76
C CYS A 125 31.12 3.89 1.52
N LYS A 126 30.24 4.35 0.61
CA LYS A 126 30.65 5.06 -0.62
C LYS A 126 31.35 6.38 -0.33
N SER A 127 31.01 7.04 0.78
CA SER A 127 31.62 8.28 1.24
C SER A 127 32.86 8.09 2.14
N GLY A 128 33.34 6.84 2.30
CA GLY A 128 34.50 6.55 3.16
C GLY A 128 34.24 6.78 4.64
N GLY A 129 32.99 6.66 5.09
CA GLY A 129 32.56 6.85 6.47
C GLY A 129 32.10 8.27 6.82
N THR A 130 32.14 9.20 5.87
CA THR A 130 31.85 10.63 6.11
C THR A 130 30.37 10.87 6.42
N ILE A 131 29.47 10.14 5.76
CA ILE A 131 28.03 10.24 5.99
C ILE A 131 27.67 9.37 7.21
N THR A 132 27.03 9.96 8.20
CA THR A 132 26.60 9.29 9.44
C THR A 132 25.12 9.53 9.68
N LYS A 133 24.48 8.71 10.50
CA LYS A 133 23.08 8.91 10.90
C LYS A 133 22.97 10.09 11.84
N VAL A 134 22.08 11.03 11.53
CA VAL A 134 21.69 12.16 12.39
C VAL A 134 20.47 11.80 13.23
N SER A 135 19.43 11.23 12.63
CA SER A 135 18.19 10.87 13.33
C SER A 135 17.44 9.75 12.62
N ASP A 136 16.55 9.08 13.36
CA ASP A 136 15.45 8.32 12.75
C ASP A 136 14.43 9.29 12.11
N GLY A 137 13.74 8.82 11.07
CA GLY A 137 12.84 9.63 10.27
C GLY A 137 13.54 10.38 9.14
N GLU A 138 12.74 11.11 8.34
CA GLU A 138 13.25 11.93 7.25
C GLU A 138 14.01 13.15 7.77
N CYS A 139 14.94 13.70 6.97
CA CYS A 139 15.65 14.91 7.37
C CYS A 139 14.71 16.11 7.53
N PRO A 140 14.95 17.00 8.52
CA PRO A 140 14.23 18.26 8.62
C PRO A 140 14.43 19.08 7.34
N GLY A 141 13.35 19.51 6.68
CA GLY A 141 13.45 20.24 5.40
C GLY A 141 13.42 19.37 4.14
N SER A 142 13.17 18.06 4.25
CA SER A 142 12.96 17.17 3.11
C SER A 142 11.55 17.24 2.50
N TYR A 143 10.66 18.07 3.05
CA TYR A 143 9.54 18.59 2.27
C TYR A 143 10.12 19.45 1.15
N PRO A 144 9.56 19.45 -0.07
CA PRO A 144 10.14 20.21 -1.18
C PRO A 144 10.03 21.72 -0.91
N SER A 145 11.01 22.27 -0.19
CA SER A 145 11.48 23.63 -0.44
C SER A 145 12.45 23.52 -1.61
N THR A 146 11.94 23.86 -2.78
CA THR A 146 12.67 24.05 -4.03
C THR A 146 13.86 24.98 -3.83
N GLU A 147 15.05 24.42 -3.60
CA GLU A 147 16.34 25.10 -3.76
C GLU A 147 17.39 24.05 -4.16
N SER A 148 17.36 23.63 -5.42
CA SER A 148 18.58 23.20 -6.12
C SER A 148 18.43 23.53 -7.60
N SER A 149 19.01 24.67 -7.94
CA SER A 149 19.28 25.12 -9.30
C SER A 149 19.99 24.04 -10.13
N GLU A 150 19.42 23.64 -11.26
CA GLU A 150 19.90 24.09 -12.58
C GLU A 150 19.00 23.59 -13.73
N ALA A 151 18.84 24.48 -14.72
CA ALA A 151 18.28 24.29 -16.06
C ALA A 151 16.74 24.12 -16.20
N GLY A 152 16.03 25.24 -16.04
CA GLY A 152 15.02 25.68 -17.01
C GLY A 152 13.65 24.99 -16.97
N SER A 153 12.75 25.49 -16.12
CA SER A 153 11.36 25.72 -16.52
C SER A 153 10.71 26.69 -15.55
N GLU A 154 10.11 27.75 -16.08
CA GLU A 154 9.24 28.65 -15.34
C GLU A 154 8.03 27.86 -14.82
N SER A 155 8.06 27.43 -13.57
CA SER A 155 6.86 26.97 -12.87
C SER A 155 6.62 27.89 -11.68
N THR A 156 5.99 29.03 -11.93
CA THR A 156 5.45 29.95 -10.92
C THR A 156 4.18 29.36 -10.28
N GLY A 157 4.21 28.09 -9.88
CA GLY A 157 3.04 27.34 -9.43
C GLY A 157 3.37 26.38 -8.31
N CYS A 158 2.48 26.31 -7.32
CA CYS A 158 2.50 25.28 -6.29
C CYS A 158 2.35 23.90 -6.93
N SER A 159 3.10 22.92 -6.44
CA SER A 159 2.89 21.51 -6.84
C SER A 159 1.42 21.16 -6.68
N GLU A 160 0.84 20.41 -7.62
CA GLU A 160 -0.52 19.88 -7.50
C GLU A 160 -0.53 18.35 -7.35
N VAL A 161 0.65 17.74 -7.30
CA VAL A 161 0.81 16.29 -7.28
C VAL A 161 1.21 15.85 -5.88
N CYS A 162 0.41 14.95 -5.31
CA CYS A 162 0.70 14.26 -4.06
C CYS A 162 0.49 12.75 -4.23
N ILE A 163 1.29 11.96 -3.51
CA ILE A 163 1.00 10.54 -3.33
C ILE A 163 -0.17 10.38 -2.36
N GLU A 164 -1.11 9.48 -2.68
CA GLU A 164 -2.33 9.27 -1.88
C GLU A 164 -2.08 8.34 -0.68
N ILE A 165 -1.14 8.73 0.19
CA ILE A 165 -0.97 8.08 1.49
C ILE A 165 -1.96 8.72 2.46
N LEU A 166 -2.89 7.94 3.03
CA LEU A 166 -3.85 8.46 4.00
C LEU A 166 -3.21 8.57 5.40
N LYS A 167 -2.68 9.75 5.72
CA LYS A 167 -2.10 10.11 7.02
C LYS A 167 -2.55 11.53 7.38
N PRO A 168 -3.77 11.72 7.89
CA PRO A 168 -4.40 13.04 7.96
C PRO A 168 -3.65 14.01 8.87
N VAL A 169 -3.67 15.29 8.49
CA VAL A 169 -3.15 16.40 9.30
C VAL A 169 -4.17 17.54 9.35
N CYS A 170 -4.21 18.28 10.46
CA CYS A 170 -5.08 19.43 10.63
C CYS A 170 -4.31 20.71 10.31
N GLY A 171 -4.83 21.54 9.42
CA GLY A 171 -4.31 22.88 9.14
C GLY A 171 -4.75 23.93 10.17
N SER A 172 -4.03 25.03 10.26
CA SER A 172 -4.35 26.21 11.07
C SER A 172 -5.59 26.96 10.58
N ASP A 173 -6.02 26.67 9.36
CA ASP A 173 -7.28 27.07 8.76
C ASP A 173 -8.47 26.18 9.19
N GLY A 174 -8.22 25.15 9.99
CA GLY A 174 -9.24 24.20 10.45
C GLY A 174 -9.62 23.15 9.42
N VAL A 175 -8.87 23.04 8.31
CA VAL A 175 -9.09 22.03 7.26
C VAL A 175 -8.29 20.77 7.56
N THR A 176 -8.94 19.62 7.42
CA THR A 176 -8.24 18.32 7.46
C THR A 176 -7.70 17.98 6.09
N TYR A 177 -6.40 17.82 5.97
CA TYR A 177 -5.73 17.41 4.74
C TYR A 177 -5.49 15.89 4.74
N PRO A 178 -5.65 15.20 3.59
CA PRO A 178 -5.44 13.75 3.48
C PRO A 178 -4.04 13.30 3.93
N ASN A 179 -3.04 14.14 3.68
CA ASN A 179 -1.68 14.02 4.20
C ASN A 179 -0.93 15.36 4.17
N SER A 180 0.28 15.35 4.69
CA SER A 180 1.17 16.51 4.76
C SER A 180 1.51 17.12 3.39
N CYS A 181 1.50 16.34 2.31
CA CYS A 181 1.72 16.89 0.98
C CYS A 181 0.58 17.84 0.58
N PHE A 182 -0.68 17.43 0.79
CA PHE A 182 -1.84 18.30 0.50
C PHE A 182 -1.86 19.56 1.37
N LEU A 183 -1.44 19.48 2.63
CA LEU A 183 -1.24 20.65 3.48
C LEU A 183 -0.13 21.56 2.92
N GLY A 184 0.97 21.01 2.44
CA GLY A 184 2.06 21.77 1.82
C GLY A 184 1.64 22.50 0.54
N ILE A 185 0.74 21.92 -0.26
CA ILE A 185 0.14 22.60 -1.42
C ILE A 185 -0.69 23.80 -0.96
N ALA A 186 -1.52 23.62 0.07
CA ALA A 186 -2.32 24.70 0.62
C ALA A 186 -1.45 25.82 1.20
N GLN A 187 -0.40 25.48 1.96
CA GLN A 187 0.57 26.43 2.49
C GLN A 187 1.33 27.20 1.38
N CYS A 188 1.63 26.54 0.26
CA CYS A 188 2.24 27.22 -0.88
C CYS A 188 1.27 28.25 -1.50
N LYS A 189 -0.02 27.90 -1.61
CA LYS A 189 -1.06 28.78 -2.15
C LYS A 189 -1.39 29.91 -1.18
N ASP A 190 -1.36 29.64 0.12
CA ASP A 190 -1.58 30.57 1.22
C ASP A 190 -0.57 30.32 2.35
N PRO A 191 0.51 31.14 2.46
CA PRO A 191 1.54 30.98 3.48
C PRO A 191 1.06 31.08 4.94
N SER A 192 -0.18 31.53 5.18
CA SER A 192 -0.77 31.58 6.52
C SER A 192 -1.30 30.22 7.00
N VAL A 193 -1.48 29.26 6.09
CA VAL A 193 -1.90 27.89 6.39
C VAL A 193 -0.67 27.09 6.85
N THR A 194 -0.70 26.65 8.11
CA THR A 194 0.36 25.85 8.75
C THR A 194 -0.26 24.61 9.40
N GLN A 195 0.52 23.62 9.82
CA GLN A 195 -0.03 22.48 10.54
C GLN A 195 -0.45 22.88 11.96
N ALA A 196 -1.72 22.70 12.31
CA ALA A 196 -2.25 22.90 13.66
C ALA A 196 -2.07 21.66 14.55
N SER A 197 -2.32 20.46 14.03
CA SER A 197 -2.13 19.21 14.77
C SER A 197 -1.99 18.00 13.84
N GLU A 198 -1.39 16.92 14.36
CA GLU A 198 -1.43 15.60 13.72
C GLU A 198 -2.86 15.04 13.77
N GLY A 199 -3.27 14.32 12.72
CA GLY A 199 -4.63 13.78 12.62
C GLY A 199 -5.64 14.79 12.05
N ALA A 200 -6.92 14.38 12.02
CA ALA A 200 -8.00 15.23 11.53
C ALA A 200 -8.27 16.41 12.49
N CYS A 201 -8.74 17.53 11.94
CA CYS A 201 -9.14 18.67 12.76
C CYS A 201 -10.28 18.31 13.70
N PRO A 202 -10.24 18.78 14.95
CA PRO A 202 -11.35 18.61 15.87
C PRO A 202 -12.57 19.35 15.31
N THR A 203 -13.72 18.67 15.26
CA THR A 203 -14.99 19.27 14.82
C THR A 203 -15.39 20.39 15.77
N SER A 204 -14.98 21.61 15.42
CA SER A 204 -15.32 22.83 16.14
C SER A 204 -16.49 23.46 15.39
N GLY A 205 -17.68 23.45 15.98
CA GLY A 205 -18.88 23.98 15.35
C GLY A 205 -18.69 25.42 14.86
N GLY A 206 -18.81 25.63 13.55
CA GLY A 206 -18.59 26.95 12.95
C GLY A 206 -18.68 26.93 11.43
N SER A 207 -19.86 27.31 10.94
CA SER A 207 -20.22 27.67 9.57
C SER A 207 -19.12 28.38 8.77
N TYR A 208 -18.80 27.87 7.57
CA TYR A 208 -18.14 28.64 6.51
C TYR A 208 -18.99 28.67 5.24
N ALA A 209 -18.87 29.82 4.59
CA ALA A 209 -19.81 30.43 3.68
C ALA A 209 -19.96 29.68 2.36
N SER A 210 -21.22 29.50 1.98
CA SER A 210 -21.60 29.33 0.58
C SER A 210 -21.13 30.53 -0.23
N SER A 211 -20.19 30.31 -1.13
CA SER A 211 -20.10 31.11 -2.35
C SER A 211 -21.11 30.55 -3.34
N THR A 212 -22.38 30.89 -3.16
CA THR A 212 -23.37 30.82 -4.23
C THR A 212 -23.05 31.94 -5.21
N ASN A 213 -22.56 31.60 -6.40
CA ASN A 213 -22.71 32.49 -7.54
C ASN A 213 -23.88 31.98 -8.38
N SER A 214 -25.05 32.55 -8.12
CA SER A 214 -26.25 32.41 -8.94
C SER A 214 -26.39 33.67 -9.78
N THR A 215 -26.42 33.52 -11.10
CA THR A 215 -27.05 34.47 -12.02
C THR A 215 -27.87 33.69 -13.04
N ASP A 216 -29.12 33.46 -12.65
CA ASP A 216 -30.38 33.81 -13.32
C ASP A 216 -30.47 33.92 -14.87
N SER A 217 -31.45 33.15 -15.41
CA SER A 217 -32.40 33.40 -16.54
C SER A 217 -31.87 33.80 -17.92
N SER A 218 -32.39 33.36 -19.08
CA SER A 218 -33.69 32.77 -19.48
C SER A 218 -33.60 32.26 -20.95
N GLU A 219 -34.51 31.34 -21.31
CA GLU A 219 -34.97 30.87 -22.64
C GLU A 219 -34.39 31.48 -23.94
N GLU A 220 -34.11 30.64 -24.95
CA GLU A 220 -34.94 30.50 -26.17
C GLU A 220 -34.49 29.33 -27.07
N THR A 221 -35.42 28.89 -27.92
CA THR A 221 -35.72 27.62 -28.60
C THR A 221 -34.87 27.17 -29.82
N THR A 222 -34.58 25.86 -29.86
CA THR A 222 -34.72 24.84 -30.96
C THR A 222 -34.07 25.05 -32.36
N PRO A 223 -34.08 24.05 -33.28
CA PRO A 223 -33.50 22.69 -33.23
C PRO A 223 -32.68 22.35 -34.50
N VAL A 224 -31.72 21.42 -34.44
CA VAL A 224 -31.29 20.68 -35.66
C VAL A 224 -30.91 19.25 -35.31
N ASP A 225 -31.48 18.35 -36.09
CA ASP A 225 -31.58 16.90 -35.95
C ASP A 225 -30.26 16.12 -36.08
N SER A 226 -30.37 14.84 -35.67
CA SER A 226 -29.53 13.68 -36.00
C SER A 226 -28.46 13.36 -34.94
N GLU A 227 -28.48 12.25 -34.20
CA GLU A 227 -29.02 10.92 -34.53
C GLU A 227 -29.67 10.20 -33.34
N THR A 228 -30.73 9.51 -33.72
CA THR A 228 -31.61 8.61 -32.99
C THR A 228 -30.87 7.41 -32.39
N SER A 229 -31.09 7.25 -31.09
CA SER A 229 -31.39 6.00 -30.38
C SER A 229 -30.59 4.75 -30.70
N SER A 230 -29.88 4.28 -29.68
CA SER A 230 -30.00 2.88 -29.31
C SER A 230 -30.24 2.80 -27.81
N ALA A 231 -31.53 2.70 -27.47
CA ALA A 231 -31.91 1.91 -26.33
C ALA A 231 -31.40 0.48 -26.58
N SER A 232 -30.45 0.06 -25.77
CA SER A 232 -30.10 -1.32 -25.50
C SER A 232 -30.06 -1.35 -23.96
N SER A 233 -30.99 -1.91 -23.18
CA SER A 233 -31.69 -3.18 -23.40
C SER A 233 -30.80 -4.23 -24.06
N SER A 234 -29.56 -4.29 -23.59
CA SER A 234 -28.80 -5.53 -23.56
C SER A 234 -28.83 -6.01 -22.12
N THR A 235 -29.54 -7.11 -21.92
CA THR A 235 -29.48 -7.99 -20.75
C THR A 235 -28.06 -8.52 -20.58
N SER A 236 -27.15 -7.68 -20.10
CA SER A 236 -25.91 -8.11 -19.47
C SER A 236 -26.11 -7.90 -17.97
N THR A 237 -26.37 -9.00 -17.27
CA THR A 237 -26.49 -9.12 -15.81
C THR A 237 -25.20 -8.76 -15.07
N SER A 238 -24.31 -7.96 -15.68
CA SER A 238 -22.99 -7.64 -15.17
C SER A 238 -22.92 -6.15 -14.89
N CYS A 239 -22.80 -5.82 -13.62
CA CYS A 239 -22.50 -4.47 -13.19
C CYS A 239 -21.09 -4.07 -13.62
N PRO A 240 -20.82 -2.76 -13.82
CA PRO A 240 -19.47 -2.30 -14.05
C PRO A 240 -18.56 -2.74 -12.89
N ASP A 241 -17.42 -3.36 -13.17
CA ASP A 241 -16.42 -3.68 -12.13
C ASP A 241 -15.26 -2.69 -12.10
N ILE A 242 -15.17 -1.83 -13.12
CA ILE A 242 -14.11 -0.84 -13.27
C ILE A 242 -14.71 0.54 -13.02
N CYS A 243 -14.21 1.19 -11.98
CA CYS A 243 -14.38 2.63 -11.76
C CYS A 243 -13.01 3.27 -11.81
N THR A 244 -12.94 4.52 -12.29
CA THR A 244 -11.76 5.34 -12.08
C THR A 244 -11.51 5.52 -10.59
N ALA A 245 -10.24 5.62 -10.19
CA ALA A 245 -9.86 5.83 -8.78
C ALA A 245 -10.08 7.29 -8.31
N ILE A 246 -10.83 8.09 -9.07
CA ILE A 246 -11.13 9.48 -8.76
C ILE A 246 -12.07 9.51 -7.56
N TYR A 247 -11.62 10.08 -6.44
CA TYR A 247 -12.44 10.27 -5.25
C TYR A 247 -13.32 11.52 -5.39
N ALA A 248 -14.61 11.29 -5.63
CA ALA A 248 -15.66 12.31 -5.76
C ALA A 248 -16.91 11.79 -5.03
N PRO A 249 -16.92 11.83 -3.68
CA PRO A 249 -17.85 11.03 -2.90
C PRO A 249 -19.30 11.46 -3.12
N VAL A 250 -20.23 10.53 -2.99
CA VAL A 250 -21.68 10.78 -3.08
C VAL A 250 -22.40 10.05 -1.95
N CYS A 251 -23.48 10.63 -1.44
CA CYS A 251 -24.32 10.01 -0.44
C CYS A 251 -25.47 9.24 -1.11
N GLY A 252 -25.57 7.93 -0.84
CA GLY A 252 -26.67 7.10 -1.30
C GLY A 252 -27.91 7.21 -0.42
N SER A 253 -29.07 6.84 -0.97
CA SER A 253 -30.37 6.84 -0.26
C SER A 253 -30.42 5.81 0.88
N ASP A 254 -29.47 4.88 0.89
CA ASP A 254 -29.19 3.93 1.96
C ASP A 254 -28.38 4.54 3.11
N GLY A 255 -28.00 5.82 3.02
CA GLY A 255 -27.18 6.50 4.03
C GLY A 255 -25.70 6.10 3.97
N VAL A 256 -25.26 5.42 2.90
CA VAL A 256 -23.87 5.01 2.71
C VAL A 256 -23.13 6.02 1.82
N THR A 257 -21.91 6.37 2.23
CA THR A 257 -20.99 7.17 1.40
C THR A 257 -20.32 6.27 0.36
N TYR A 258 -20.48 6.61 -0.90
CA TYR A 258 -19.79 5.99 -2.02
C TYR A 258 -18.61 6.85 -2.46
N ALA A 259 -17.45 6.25 -2.72
CA ALA A 259 -16.23 6.97 -3.07
C ALA A 259 -16.31 7.74 -4.41
N SER A 260 -17.24 7.34 -5.29
CA SER A 260 -17.57 8.03 -6.53
C SER A 260 -18.98 7.66 -6.98
N GLU A 261 -19.55 8.45 -7.90
CA GLU A 261 -20.83 8.13 -8.54
C GLU A 261 -20.81 6.75 -9.22
N CYS A 262 -19.70 6.39 -9.87
CA CYS A 262 -19.50 5.04 -10.40
C CYS A 262 -19.65 3.96 -9.32
N LYS A 263 -19.10 4.16 -8.11
CA LYS A 263 -19.24 3.19 -7.02
C LYS A 263 -20.68 3.09 -6.51
N LEU A 264 -21.44 4.19 -6.52
CA LEU A 264 -22.87 4.18 -6.23
C LEU A 264 -23.66 3.39 -7.28
N ASP A 265 -23.37 3.62 -8.56
CA ASP A 265 -24.05 2.93 -9.67
C ASP A 265 -23.79 1.42 -9.64
N VAL A 266 -22.56 1.03 -9.32
CA VAL A 266 -22.19 -0.39 -9.14
C VAL A 266 -22.96 -1.01 -7.96
N ALA A 267 -23.11 -0.28 -6.86
CA ALA A 267 -23.88 -0.76 -5.71
C ALA A 267 -25.38 -0.86 -6.00
N CYS A 268 -25.96 0.11 -6.71
CA CYS A 268 -27.35 0.08 -7.18
C CYS A 268 -27.59 -1.11 -8.11
N CYS A 269 -26.69 -1.32 -9.09
CA CYS A 269 -26.77 -2.45 -10.01
C CYS A 269 -26.64 -3.81 -9.30
N LYS A 270 -25.73 -3.94 -8.33
CA LYS A 270 -25.53 -5.18 -7.57
C LYS A 270 -26.68 -5.47 -6.60
N ASN A 271 -27.45 -4.46 -6.21
CA ASN A 271 -28.55 -4.57 -5.25
C ASN A 271 -29.84 -3.89 -5.78
N PRO A 272 -30.45 -4.41 -6.86
CA PRO A 272 -31.60 -3.77 -7.51
C PRO A 272 -32.82 -3.63 -6.61
N ASP A 273 -33.00 -4.53 -5.64
CA ASP A 273 -34.12 -4.50 -4.68
C ASP A 273 -34.00 -3.37 -3.64
N LEU A 274 -32.81 -2.79 -3.46
CA LEU A 274 -32.57 -1.72 -2.48
C LEU A 274 -32.88 -0.32 -3.03
N HIS A 275 -33.10 -0.18 -4.34
CA HIS A 275 -33.41 1.11 -4.99
C HIS A 275 -32.48 2.26 -4.54
N ILE A 276 -31.18 1.99 -4.53
CA ILE A 276 -30.15 2.95 -4.10
C ILE A 276 -30.05 4.06 -5.14
N THR A 277 -30.24 5.31 -4.71
CA THR A 277 -30.14 6.50 -5.56
C THR A 277 -29.20 7.51 -4.90
N LYS A 278 -28.56 8.37 -5.71
CA LYS A 278 -27.79 9.50 -5.18
C LYS A 278 -28.72 10.50 -4.49
N VAL A 279 -28.44 10.84 -3.24
CA VAL A 279 -29.14 11.89 -2.48
C VAL A 279 -28.46 13.24 -2.69
N TYR A 280 -27.13 13.30 -2.53
CA TYR A 280 -26.31 14.49 -2.78
C TYR A 280 -24.84 14.13 -3.01
N ASP A 281 -24.09 15.05 -3.62
CA ASP A 281 -22.63 14.94 -3.74
C ASP A 281 -21.97 15.28 -2.40
N GLY A 282 -21.01 14.46 -1.97
CA GLY A 282 -20.36 14.49 -0.66
C GLY A 282 -20.55 13.21 0.14
N VAL A 283 -19.94 13.15 1.33
CA VAL A 283 -20.09 12.03 2.26
C VAL A 283 -21.43 12.10 3.00
N CYS A 284 -22.05 10.96 3.29
CA CYS A 284 -23.25 10.93 4.12
C CYS A 284 -23.00 11.47 5.52
N SER A 285 -23.79 12.46 5.92
CA SER A 285 -23.85 12.97 7.29
C SER A 285 -24.81 12.15 8.14
N SER A 286 -24.49 11.96 9.42
CA SER A 286 -25.38 11.36 10.43
C SER A 286 -26.56 12.27 10.82
N GLU A 287 -26.61 13.50 10.33
CA GLU A 287 -27.76 14.37 10.46
C GLU A 287 -28.64 14.30 9.20
N CYS A 288 -29.72 13.52 9.31
CA CYS A 288 -30.81 13.55 8.34
C CYS A 288 -31.46 14.94 8.38
N LYS A 289 -31.03 15.86 7.51
CA LYS A 289 -31.78 17.09 7.24
C LYS A 289 -33.06 16.69 6.51
N THR A 290 -34.12 16.43 7.26
CA THR A 290 -35.49 16.40 6.74
C THR A 290 -35.76 17.74 6.05
N GLN A 291 -35.81 17.74 4.72
CA GLN A 291 -36.41 18.84 3.98
C GLN A 291 -37.94 18.69 4.04
N LEU A 292 -38.59 19.74 4.55
CA LEU A 292 -40.03 20.00 4.40
C LEU A 292 -40.32 20.48 2.97
#